data_AF-A0A6C0IIW6-F1
#
_entry.id   AF-A0A6C0IIW6-F1
#
_cell.length_a   1.000
_cell.length_b   1.000
_cell.length_c   1.000
_cell.angle_alpha   90.00
_cell.angle_beta   90.00
_cell.angle_gamma   90.00
#
_symmetry.space_group_name_H-M   'P 1'
#
loop_
_entity.id
_entity.type
_entity.pdbx_description
1 polymer ?
#
loop_
_entity_poly.entity_id
_entity_poly.type
_entity_poly.pdbx_seq_one_letter_code
_entity_poly.pdbx_strand_id
1 'polypeptide(L)'
;MTYNVSVGNWTSSVQDFVKGKSSASYVIDGIDPAVGCYKEFTATYQCGNNPDIKTINIPGEAGLKTAFFDCTGENNKCKDFRLTLGDDGNLVLTDSENKQVWTSNTSKTGLALDEFSAKNSKYGRNYLLADEVLNLGEFMGSPSGNCYLIMDKTPEGNGLQLNYSVLNCDDTQFGNDDSANGLFSLAKSAYNELIATENKMKPKMKILSDTIPVEDNTFIRKTSQLKENIKDYMGYRLARPSVQKHIQQLSAMDEDADLFLTRFKYRRMVWLTLVVLIILGGIKIAKNN
;
A
#
# COMPACT_ATOMS: atom_id res chain seq x y z
N MET A 1 68.77 -10.23 -10.47
CA MET A 1 67.82 -10.44 -11.59
C MET A 1 66.51 -9.82 -11.18
N THR A 2 65.99 -8.87 -11.95
CA THR A 2 64.68 -8.25 -11.70
C THR A 2 63.65 -9.06 -12.48
N TYR A 3 62.75 -9.75 -11.78
CA TYR A 3 61.69 -10.53 -12.41
C TYR A 3 60.44 -9.66 -12.51
N ASN A 4 60.01 -9.32 -13.72
CA ASN A 4 58.84 -8.47 -13.94
C ASN A 4 57.58 -9.33 -13.96
N VAL A 5 56.70 -9.11 -12.99
CA VAL A 5 55.36 -9.71 -12.94
C VAL A 5 54.37 -8.72 -13.57
N SER A 6 53.44 -9.22 -14.40
CA SER A 6 52.42 -8.37 -15.00
C SER A 6 51.48 -7.78 -13.94
N VAL A 7 51.14 -6.50 -14.11
CA VAL A 7 50.08 -5.87 -13.31
C VAL A 7 48.76 -6.58 -13.60
N GLY A 8 47.99 -6.84 -12.55
CA GLY A 8 46.68 -7.50 -12.65
C GLY A 8 46.73 -9.02 -12.80
N ASN A 9 47.90 -9.64 -12.58
CA ASN A 9 48.07 -11.09 -12.55
C ASN A 9 47.09 -11.82 -11.61
N TRP A 10 46.60 -11.14 -10.57
CA TRP A 10 45.71 -11.70 -9.54
C TRP A 10 44.31 -11.05 -9.51
N THR A 11 44.00 -10.15 -10.46
CA THR A 11 42.75 -9.36 -10.44
C THR A 11 41.51 -10.25 -10.38
N SER A 12 41.42 -11.29 -11.22
CA SER A 12 40.23 -12.17 -11.26
C SER A 12 40.02 -12.91 -9.93
N SER A 13 41.08 -13.48 -9.36
CA SER A 13 41.02 -14.20 -8.09
C SER A 13 40.56 -13.30 -6.94
N VAL A 14 41.14 -12.11 -6.84
CA VAL A 14 40.75 -11.11 -5.83
C VAL A 14 39.31 -10.66 -6.06
N GLN A 15 38.94 -10.33 -7.31
CA GLN A 15 37.61 -9.84 -7.66
C GLN A 15 36.53 -10.86 -7.32
N ASP A 16 36.70 -12.12 -7.71
CA ASP A 16 35.73 -13.18 -7.44
C ASP A 16 35.54 -13.40 -5.93
N PHE A 17 36.60 -13.23 -5.14
CA PHE A 17 36.52 -13.35 -3.69
C PHE A 17 35.82 -12.16 -3.01
N VAL A 18 36.05 -10.93 -3.47
CA VAL A 18 35.57 -9.71 -2.79
C VAL A 18 34.24 -9.17 -3.33
N LYS A 19 33.84 -9.57 -4.55
CA LYS A 19 32.65 -9.02 -5.23
C LYS A 19 31.39 -9.18 -4.38
N GLY A 20 30.66 -8.08 -4.22
CA GLY A 20 29.39 -8.03 -3.49
C GLY A 20 29.52 -8.09 -1.96
N LYS A 21 30.75 -8.11 -1.41
CA LYS A 21 30.98 -8.09 0.04
C LYS A 21 31.22 -6.66 0.53
N SER A 22 30.69 -6.34 1.71
CA SER A 22 30.94 -5.07 2.39
C SER A 22 32.34 -5.00 3.00
N SER A 23 32.92 -6.14 3.37
CA SER A 23 34.34 -6.28 3.72
C SER A 23 34.81 -7.71 3.46
N ALA A 24 36.11 -7.88 3.23
CA ALA A 24 36.70 -9.18 2.94
C ALA A 24 38.19 -9.23 3.32
N SER A 25 38.60 -10.34 3.92
CA SER A 25 40.00 -10.67 4.20
C SER A 25 40.48 -11.68 3.18
N TYR A 26 41.26 -11.25 2.19
CA TYR A 26 41.80 -12.11 1.14
C TYR A 26 43.20 -12.58 1.53
N VAL A 27 43.41 -13.89 1.62
CA VAL A 27 44.74 -14.46 1.86
C VAL A 27 45.49 -14.52 0.54
N ILE A 28 46.75 -14.09 0.54
CA ILE A 28 47.59 -14.06 -0.65
C ILE A 28 48.22 -15.45 -0.84
N ASP A 29 47.44 -16.40 -1.34
CA ASP A 29 47.82 -17.83 -1.45
C ASP A 29 47.76 -18.40 -2.89
N GLY A 30 47.69 -17.52 -3.90
CA GLY A 30 47.69 -17.89 -5.31
C GLY A 30 49.03 -18.43 -5.82
N ILE A 31 49.03 -18.88 -7.09
CA ILE A 31 50.22 -19.37 -7.79
C ILE A 31 51.32 -18.31 -7.73
N ASP A 32 52.49 -18.69 -7.21
CA ASP A 32 53.63 -17.80 -7.08
C ASP A 32 54.07 -17.32 -8.49
N PRO A 33 53.91 -16.02 -8.80
CA PRO A 33 54.24 -15.50 -10.12
C PRO A 33 55.75 -15.39 -10.35
N ALA A 34 56.57 -15.44 -9.29
CA ALA A 34 58.02 -15.31 -9.32
C ALA A 34 58.66 -16.10 -8.16
N VAL A 35 58.79 -17.41 -8.33
CA VAL A 35 59.29 -18.33 -7.30
C VAL A 35 60.67 -17.90 -6.80
N GLY A 36 60.83 -17.81 -5.47
CA GLY A 36 62.10 -17.45 -4.82
C GLY A 36 62.42 -15.95 -4.79
N CYS A 37 61.53 -15.09 -5.31
CA CYS A 37 61.68 -13.63 -5.22
C CYS A 37 60.78 -13.01 -4.13
N TYR A 38 61.27 -11.92 -3.54
CA TYR A 38 60.45 -11.01 -2.74
C TYR A 38 59.38 -10.38 -3.61
N LYS A 39 58.12 -10.48 -3.16
CA LYS A 39 56.97 -9.93 -3.87
C LYS A 39 56.17 -9.04 -2.93
N GLU A 40 55.89 -7.83 -3.38
CA GLU A 40 54.88 -6.96 -2.81
C GLU A 40 53.51 -7.28 -3.42
N PHE A 41 52.45 -6.95 -2.69
CA PHE A 41 51.09 -7.04 -3.18
C PHE A 41 50.46 -5.66 -3.12
N THR A 42 50.08 -5.14 -4.28
CA THR A 42 49.38 -3.87 -4.42
C THR A 42 48.04 -4.11 -5.09
N ALA A 43 46.97 -3.64 -4.47
CA ALA A 43 45.62 -3.69 -5.03
C ALA A 43 44.96 -2.33 -4.93
N THR A 44 44.32 -1.90 -6.02
CA THR A 44 43.42 -0.75 -6.04
C THR A 44 41.99 -1.25 -6.22
N TYR A 45 41.05 -0.66 -5.49
CA TYR A 45 39.65 -1.07 -5.54
C TYR A 45 38.71 0.10 -5.30
N GLN A 46 37.47 -0.08 -5.74
CA GLN A 46 36.39 0.89 -5.63
C GLN A 46 35.20 0.23 -4.92
N CYS A 47 34.57 0.96 -4.01
CA CYS A 47 33.37 0.51 -3.31
C CYS A 47 32.11 1.04 -4.01
N GLY A 48 31.38 0.16 -4.69
CA GLY A 48 30.19 0.55 -5.47
C GLY A 48 30.51 1.59 -6.54
N ASN A 49 29.66 2.61 -6.65
CA ASN A 49 29.83 3.71 -7.61
C ASN A 49 30.62 4.90 -7.05
N ASN A 50 31.26 4.77 -5.88
CA ASN A 50 32.06 5.86 -5.31
C ASN A 50 33.30 6.13 -6.18
N PRO A 51 33.54 7.35 -6.70
CA PRO A 51 34.75 7.65 -7.48
C PRO A 51 36.07 7.48 -6.70
N ASP A 52 36.03 7.41 -5.37
CA ASP A 52 37.23 7.26 -4.54
C ASP A 52 37.87 5.88 -4.71
N ILE A 53 39.15 5.86 -5.13
CA ILE A 53 39.96 4.65 -5.25
C ILE A 53 40.67 4.39 -3.93
N LYS A 54 40.45 3.21 -3.35
CA LYS A 54 41.19 2.71 -2.19
C LYS A 54 42.38 1.89 -2.65
N THR A 55 43.49 1.97 -1.91
CA THR A 55 44.73 1.24 -2.20
C THR A 55 45.15 0.42 -1.00
N ILE A 56 45.51 -0.83 -1.24
CA ILE A 56 46.18 -1.72 -0.29
C ILE A 56 47.59 -1.92 -0.80
N ASN A 57 48.57 -1.74 0.09
CA ASN A 57 49.97 -2.06 -0.18
C ASN A 57 50.49 -2.96 0.95
N ILE A 58 50.87 -4.17 0.59
CA ILE A 58 51.54 -5.12 1.47
C ILE A 58 52.98 -5.26 0.95
N PRO A 59 53.97 -4.74 1.69
CA PRO A 59 55.36 -4.79 1.27
C PRO A 59 55.86 -6.24 1.22
N GLY A 60 57.05 -6.41 0.63
CA GLY A 60 57.74 -7.68 0.35
C GLY A 60 57.47 -8.85 1.31
N GLU A 61 57.47 -10.06 0.73
CA GLU A 61 56.99 -11.30 1.36
C GLU A 61 55.48 -11.26 1.61
N ALA A 62 54.71 -10.76 0.63
CA ALA A 62 53.27 -10.68 0.74
C ALA A 62 52.57 -12.06 0.75
N GLY A 63 53.27 -13.14 0.38
CA GLY A 63 52.73 -14.50 0.38
C GLY A 63 52.20 -14.91 1.76
N LEU A 64 51.03 -15.53 1.79
CA LEU A 64 50.26 -15.91 2.99
C LEU A 64 49.84 -14.75 3.91
N LYS A 65 50.18 -13.49 3.57
CA LYS A 65 49.63 -12.33 4.26
C LYS A 65 48.19 -12.08 3.81
N THR A 66 47.46 -11.30 4.61
CA THR A 66 46.06 -10.98 4.34
C THR A 66 45.92 -9.55 3.84
N ALA A 67 45.25 -9.38 2.71
CA ALA A 67 44.78 -8.09 2.22
C ALA A 67 43.34 -7.85 2.70
N PHE A 68 43.13 -6.76 3.44
CA PHE A 68 41.81 -6.38 3.96
C PHE A 68 41.14 -5.35 3.05
N PHE A 69 40.04 -5.76 2.43
CA PHE A 69 39.18 -4.92 1.60
C PHE A 69 37.99 -4.45 2.44
N ASP A 70 37.79 -3.14 2.55
CA ASP A 70 36.75 -2.57 3.40
C ASP A 70 35.91 -1.54 2.65
N CYS A 71 34.64 -1.86 2.48
CA CYS A 71 33.59 -1.00 1.94
C CYS A 71 32.48 -0.74 2.97
N THR A 72 32.72 -1.00 4.26
CA THR A 72 31.70 -0.84 5.30
C THR A 72 31.26 0.60 5.44
N GLY A 73 32.17 1.57 5.35
CA GLY A 73 31.84 3.00 5.39
C GLY A 73 30.88 3.41 4.27
N GLU A 74 31.16 3.00 3.04
CA GLU A 74 30.32 3.27 1.87
C GLU A 74 28.99 2.54 1.96
N ASN A 75 29.01 1.27 2.38
CA ASN A 75 27.80 0.47 2.52
C ASN A 75 26.91 1.00 3.65
N ASN A 76 27.48 1.54 4.74
CA ASN A 76 26.72 2.12 5.83
C ASN A 76 25.99 3.40 5.40
N LYS A 77 26.54 4.21 4.49
CA LYS A 77 25.82 5.34 3.90
C LYS A 77 24.52 4.89 3.20
N CYS A 78 24.50 3.69 2.66
CA CYS A 78 23.32 3.12 1.99
C CYS A 78 22.27 2.54 2.96
N LYS A 79 22.60 2.31 4.23
CA LYS A 79 21.68 1.69 5.20
C LYS A 79 20.67 2.66 5.79
N ASP A 80 21.01 3.93 5.87
CA ASP A 80 20.16 4.93 6.52
C ASP A 80 19.27 5.68 5.53
N PHE A 81 19.06 5.12 4.34
CA PHE A 81 18.08 5.63 3.41
C PHE A 81 16.67 5.47 3.97
N ARG A 82 15.86 6.50 3.79
CA ARG A 82 14.48 6.54 4.30
C ARG A 82 13.53 6.98 3.20
N LEU A 83 12.54 6.14 2.89
CA LEU A 83 11.43 6.49 2.02
C LEU A 83 10.24 6.90 2.89
N THR A 84 9.87 8.18 2.86
CA THR A 84 8.82 8.76 3.70
C THR A 84 7.59 9.13 2.87
N LEU A 85 6.39 8.83 3.38
CA LEU A 85 5.11 9.28 2.82
C LEU A 85 4.56 10.46 3.63
N GLY A 86 4.36 11.60 2.98
CA GLY A 86 3.72 12.77 3.56
C GLY A 86 2.20 12.74 3.51
N ASP A 87 1.55 13.60 4.31
CA ASP A 87 0.11 13.87 4.23
C ASP A 87 -0.30 14.62 2.96
N ASP A 88 0.67 15.10 2.18
CA ASP A 88 0.48 15.66 0.84
C ASP A 88 0.43 14.57 -0.24
N GLY A 89 0.63 13.30 0.13
CA GLY A 89 0.68 12.19 -0.82
C GLY A 89 1.99 12.15 -1.60
N ASN A 90 3.01 12.88 -1.17
CA ASN A 90 4.32 12.86 -1.79
C ASN A 90 5.21 11.81 -1.10
N LEU A 91 5.94 11.03 -1.90
CA LEU A 91 6.98 10.13 -1.43
C LEU A 91 8.32 10.84 -1.56
N VAL A 92 9.12 10.81 -0.49
CA VAL A 92 10.44 11.44 -0.44
C VAL A 92 11.46 10.41 0.04
N LEU A 93 12.48 10.18 -0.78
CA LEU A 93 13.64 9.38 -0.41
C LEU A 93 14.75 10.31 0.08
N THR A 94 15.18 10.12 1.32
CA THR A 94 16.33 10.83 1.90
C THR A 94 17.49 9.88 2.17
N ASP A 95 18.71 10.40 2.11
CA ASP A 95 19.92 9.69 2.54
C ASP A 95 20.12 9.74 4.06
N SER A 96 21.27 9.20 4.52
CA SER A 96 21.70 9.18 5.92
C SER A 96 21.81 10.56 6.57
N GLU A 97 21.99 11.62 5.78
CA GLU A 97 22.11 13.01 6.24
C GLU A 97 20.75 13.73 6.20
N ASN A 98 19.66 13.01 5.92
CA ASN A 98 18.31 13.54 5.67
C ASN A 98 18.24 14.46 4.44
N LYS A 99 19.20 14.38 3.52
CA LYS A 99 19.14 15.12 2.27
C LYS A 99 18.24 14.38 1.29
N GLN A 100 17.35 15.13 0.64
CA GLN A 100 16.48 14.57 -0.39
C GLN A 100 17.29 14.09 -1.60
N VAL A 101 17.14 12.82 -1.94
CA VAL A 101 17.76 12.17 -3.09
C VAL A 101 16.75 12.03 -4.23
N TRP A 102 15.48 11.75 -3.89
CA TRP A 102 14.42 11.58 -4.87
C TRP A 102 13.06 11.94 -4.28
N THR A 103 12.11 12.28 -5.15
CA THR A 103 10.71 12.49 -4.77
C THR A 103 9.78 12.07 -5.91
N SER A 104 8.57 11.59 -5.56
CA SER A 104 7.55 11.22 -6.56
C SER A 104 6.90 12.42 -7.24
N ASN A 105 6.98 13.62 -6.64
CA ASN A 105 6.25 14.82 -7.08
C ASN A 105 4.73 14.59 -7.20
N THR A 106 4.18 13.75 -6.33
CA THR A 106 2.74 13.50 -6.24
C THR A 106 2.13 14.42 -5.19
N SER A 107 0.89 14.86 -5.41
CA SER A 107 0.19 15.81 -4.53
C SER A 107 -1.29 15.48 -4.32
N LYS A 108 -1.72 14.31 -4.78
CA LYS A 108 -3.11 13.87 -4.68
C LYS A 108 -3.29 13.01 -3.45
N THR A 109 -4.27 13.39 -2.63
CA THR A 109 -4.68 12.68 -1.42
C THR A 109 -6.18 12.61 -1.32
N GLY A 110 -6.66 11.81 -0.38
CA GLY A 110 -8.06 11.54 -0.17
C GLY A 110 -8.55 11.90 1.22
N LEU A 111 -9.60 11.22 1.64
CA LEU A 111 -10.14 11.29 2.99
C LEU A 111 -9.17 10.68 3.98
N ALA A 112 -8.96 11.38 5.08
CA ALA A 112 -8.27 10.85 6.25
C ALA A 112 -9.10 9.74 6.88
N LEU A 113 -8.58 8.51 6.83
CA LEU A 113 -9.16 7.33 7.46
C LEU A 113 -8.17 6.81 8.50
N ASP A 114 -8.63 6.71 9.75
CA ASP A 114 -7.76 6.28 10.86
C ASP A 114 -7.10 4.92 10.59
N GLU A 115 -7.84 4.00 9.97
CA GLU A 115 -7.36 2.68 9.55
C GLU A 115 -6.07 2.75 8.72
N PHE A 116 -5.96 3.73 7.82
CA PHE A 116 -4.81 3.89 6.93
C PHE A 116 -3.75 4.88 7.45
N SER A 117 -3.83 5.28 8.72
CA SER A 117 -2.83 6.16 9.31
C SER A 117 -1.50 5.45 9.59
N ALA A 118 -0.44 6.23 9.67
CA ALA A 118 0.92 5.77 9.96
C ALA A 118 1.00 4.85 11.19
N LYS A 119 0.26 5.18 12.26
CA LYS A 119 0.23 4.37 13.50
C LYS A 119 -0.29 2.94 13.29
N ASN A 120 -1.12 2.73 12.26
CA ASN A 120 -1.72 1.44 11.93
C ASN A 120 -0.97 0.71 10.80
N SER A 121 0.11 1.31 10.31
CA SER A 121 0.98 0.71 9.29
C SER A 121 1.77 -0.46 9.84
N LYS A 122 2.36 -1.29 8.96
CA LYS A 122 3.20 -2.44 9.34
C LYS A 122 4.23 -2.12 10.44
N TYR A 123 4.90 -0.98 10.31
CA TYR A 123 5.95 -0.52 11.24
C TYR A 123 5.49 0.61 12.18
N GLY A 124 4.19 0.93 12.21
CA GLY A 124 3.63 1.99 13.06
C GLY A 124 4.15 3.40 12.77
N ARG A 125 4.62 3.66 11.54
CA ARG A 125 5.21 4.93 11.10
C ARG A 125 5.02 5.13 9.59
N ASN A 126 5.27 6.35 9.11
CA ASN A 126 5.07 6.78 7.72
C ASN A 126 6.34 6.69 6.85
N TYR A 127 7.30 5.84 7.22
CA TYR A 127 8.52 5.65 6.42
C TYR A 127 9.04 4.21 6.47
N LEU A 128 9.72 3.82 5.40
CA LEU A 128 10.49 2.59 5.28
C LEU A 128 11.98 2.90 5.39
N LEU A 129 12.71 2.08 6.15
CA LEU A 129 14.17 2.07 6.16
C LEU A 129 14.73 1.13 5.09
N ALA A 130 16.03 1.23 4.81
CA ALA A 130 16.70 0.22 3.99
C ALA A 130 16.49 -1.19 4.59
N ASP A 131 16.38 -2.19 3.72
CA ASP A 131 16.07 -3.59 4.03
C ASP A 131 14.64 -3.87 4.57
N GLU A 132 13.82 -2.84 4.80
CA GLU A 132 12.41 -3.03 5.15
C GLU A 132 11.54 -3.23 3.91
N VAL A 133 10.68 -4.24 3.97
CA VAL A 133 9.81 -4.61 2.85
C VAL A 133 8.33 -4.55 3.24
N LEU A 134 7.48 -4.23 2.27
CA LEU A 134 6.04 -4.46 2.34
C LEU A 134 5.72 -5.73 1.55
N ASN A 135 5.22 -6.75 2.23
CA ASN A 135 4.66 -7.95 1.63
C ASN A 135 3.27 -7.65 1.07
N LEU A 136 2.75 -8.57 0.26
CA LEU A 136 1.41 -8.47 -0.33
C LEU A 136 0.34 -8.15 0.73
N GLY A 137 -0.39 -7.05 0.53
CA GLY A 137 -1.44 -6.55 1.42
C GLY A 137 -0.95 -5.74 2.63
N GLU A 138 0.36 -5.68 2.88
CA GLU A 138 0.92 -4.80 3.90
C GLU A 138 1.06 -3.38 3.36
N PHE A 139 0.83 -2.40 4.23
CA PHE A 139 0.85 -0.99 3.85
C PHE A 139 1.63 -0.10 4.81
N MET A 140 1.95 1.09 4.30
CA MET A 140 2.50 2.23 5.03
C MET A 140 1.65 3.47 4.75
N GLY A 141 0.97 3.96 5.77
CA GLY A 141 0.08 5.10 5.75
C GLY A 141 0.78 6.44 5.93
N SER A 142 0.14 7.51 5.46
CA SER A 142 0.48 8.88 5.83
C SER A 142 0.15 9.14 7.30
N PRO A 143 0.76 10.17 7.94
CA PRO A 143 0.46 10.49 9.34
C PRO A 143 -1.03 10.62 9.66
N SER A 144 -1.81 11.26 8.78
CA SER A 144 -3.27 11.45 8.92
C SER A 144 -4.11 10.27 8.41
N GLY A 145 -3.52 9.38 7.61
CA GLY A 145 -4.23 8.29 6.94
C GLY A 145 -5.07 8.73 5.75
N ASN A 146 -4.75 9.87 5.14
CA ASN A 146 -5.40 10.37 3.92
C ASN A 146 -4.87 9.75 2.62
N CYS A 147 -3.77 9.02 2.70
CA CYS A 147 -3.21 8.19 1.64
C CYS A 147 -2.30 7.10 2.26
N TYR A 148 -2.02 6.05 1.49
CA TYR A 148 -1.18 4.95 1.95
C TYR A 148 -0.50 4.25 0.77
N LEU A 149 0.72 3.78 1.03
CA LEU A 149 1.50 2.96 0.12
C LEU A 149 1.21 1.48 0.42
N ILE A 150 0.84 0.68 -0.56
CA ILE A 150 0.52 -0.74 -0.39
C ILE A 150 1.18 -1.59 -1.46
N MET A 151 1.60 -2.80 -1.10
CA MET A 151 1.94 -3.83 -2.09
C MET A 151 0.64 -4.53 -2.51
N ASP A 152 0.12 -4.18 -3.67
CA ASP A 152 -1.20 -4.62 -4.11
C ASP A 152 -1.25 -6.13 -4.47
N LYS A 153 -2.40 -6.74 -4.24
CA LYS A 153 -2.72 -8.16 -4.43
C LYS A 153 -3.66 -8.39 -5.62
N THR A 154 -4.16 -7.33 -6.27
CA THR A 154 -5.15 -7.50 -7.36
C THR A 154 -4.54 -8.22 -8.59
N PRO A 155 -5.33 -8.97 -9.35
CA PRO A 155 -4.88 -9.60 -10.61
C PRO A 155 -4.38 -8.62 -11.66
N GLU A 156 -4.74 -7.34 -11.51
CA GLU A 156 -4.41 -6.22 -12.39
C GLU A 156 -3.21 -5.40 -11.86
N GLY A 157 -2.92 -5.51 -10.56
CA GLY A 157 -1.90 -4.74 -9.85
C GLY A 157 -0.57 -5.46 -9.75
N ASN A 158 0.41 -5.02 -10.54
CA ASN A 158 1.80 -5.46 -10.42
C ASN A 158 2.61 -4.48 -9.57
N GLY A 159 2.48 -4.57 -8.24
CA GLY A 159 3.48 -4.01 -7.32
C GLY A 159 3.01 -2.89 -6.40
N LEU A 160 3.94 -1.99 -6.08
CA LEU A 160 3.80 -0.96 -5.07
C LEU A 160 2.94 0.20 -5.57
N GLN A 161 1.86 0.53 -4.87
CA GLN A 161 0.88 1.54 -5.26
C GLN A 161 0.64 2.56 -4.16
N LEU A 162 0.43 3.82 -4.55
CA LEU A 162 -0.04 4.88 -3.66
C LEU A 162 -1.56 5.02 -3.83
N ASN A 163 -2.30 4.66 -2.78
CA ASN A 163 -3.75 4.64 -2.80
C ASN A 163 -4.31 5.72 -1.84
N TYR A 164 -5.49 6.20 -2.17
CA TYR A 164 -6.24 7.15 -1.35
C TYR A 164 -7.73 7.03 -1.68
N SER A 165 -8.58 7.30 -0.69
CA SER A 165 -10.04 7.23 -0.86
C SER A 165 -10.60 8.62 -1.18
N VAL A 166 -11.33 8.77 -2.27
CA VAL A 166 -12.04 10.03 -2.59
C VAL A 166 -13.51 9.91 -2.22
N LEU A 167 -14.12 11.01 -1.76
CA LEU A 167 -15.58 11.09 -1.69
C LEU A 167 -16.11 11.25 -3.11
N ASN A 168 -16.91 10.30 -3.56
CA ASN A 168 -17.62 10.43 -4.83
C ASN A 168 -18.91 11.25 -4.63
N CYS A 169 -18.75 12.53 -4.33
CA CYS A 169 -19.86 13.49 -4.21
C CYS A 169 -19.88 14.40 -5.44
N ASP A 170 -20.30 13.86 -6.58
CA ASP A 170 -20.91 14.65 -7.64
C ASP A 170 -22.38 14.23 -7.71
N ASP A 171 -23.30 15.19 -7.70
CA ASP A 171 -24.74 14.97 -7.87
C ASP A 171 -25.08 14.25 -9.20
N THR A 172 -24.08 14.03 -10.06
CA THR A 172 -24.22 13.39 -11.37
C THR A 172 -23.31 12.18 -11.63
N GLN A 173 -22.43 11.76 -10.70
CA GLN A 173 -21.49 10.66 -10.95
C GLN A 173 -21.66 9.52 -9.95
N PHE A 174 -22.23 8.42 -10.43
CA PHE A 174 -22.16 7.12 -9.77
C PHE A 174 -20.69 6.68 -9.66
N GLY A 175 -20.34 5.93 -8.61
CA GLY A 175 -19.01 5.33 -8.50
C GLY A 175 -18.77 4.44 -9.72
N ASN A 176 -17.64 4.63 -10.41
CA ASN A 176 -17.33 3.88 -11.63
C ASN A 176 -16.84 2.45 -11.36
N ASP A 177 -16.83 1.97 -10.11
CA ASP A 177 -16.47 0.59 -9.79
C ASP A 177 -17.16 0.09 -8.50
N ASP A 178 -17.21 -1.24 -8.36
CA ASP A 178 -17.87 -1.99 -7.29
C ASP A 178 -17.19 -1.84 -5.91
N SER A 179 -16.06 -1.15 -5.84
CA SER A 179 -15.28 -0.85 -4.62
C SER A 179 -15.36 0.61 -4.19
N ALA A 180 -16.05 1.47 -4.96
CA ALA A 180 -16.28 2.85 -4.58
C ALA A 180 -17.16 2.92 -3.32
N ASN A 181 -16.60 3.43 -2.23
CA ASN A 181 -17.34 3.81 -1.03
C ASN A 181 -18.23 5.01 -1.34
N GLY A 182 -19.34 4.77 -2.03
CA GLY A 182 -20.44 5.69 -2.15
C GLY A 182 -21.03 5.93 -0.77
N LEU A 183 -20.47 6.88 -0.02
CA LEU A 183 -21.25 7.59 0.98
C LEU A 183 -22.36 8.25 0.19
N PHE A 184 -23.57 7.69 0.26
CA PHE A 184 -24.76 8.31 -0.30
C PHE A 184 -24.85 9.72 0.27
N SER A 185 -24.32 10.69 -0.47
CA SER A 185 -24.77 12.06 -0.46
C SER A 185 -26.26 11.94 -0.73
N LEU A 186 -27.07 12.06 0.31
CA LEU A 186 -28.49 12.26 0.12
C LEU A 186 -28.64 13.69 -0.41
N ALA A 187 -28.34 13.88 -1.69
CA ALA A 187 -28.74 15.03 -2.46
C ALA A 187 -30.24 15.19 -2.19
N LYS A 188 -30.56 16.21 -1.39
CA LYS A 188 -31.93 16.53 -0.96
C LYS A 188 -32.62 15.47 -0.08
N SER A 189 -31.96 14.93 0.94
CA SER A 189 -32.73 14.17 1.94
C SER A 189 -33.66 15.05 2.75
N ALA A 190 -34.83 14.48 3.07
CA ALA A 190 -35.72 14.93 4.14
C ALA A 190 -34.97 15.26 5.45
N TYR A 191 -33.77 14.72 5.68
CA TYR A 191 -32.90 15.03 6.82
C TYR A 191 -32.36 16.47 6.80
N ASN A 192 -31.90 16.97 5.65
CA ASN A 192 -31.42 18.34 5.54
C ASN A 192 -32.58 19.35 5.64
N GLU A 193 -33.76 18.98 5.11
CA GLU A 193 -35.00 19.74 5.32
C GLU A 193 -35.46 19.70 6.78
N LEU A 194 -35.32 18.57 7.47
CA LEU A 194 -35.62 18.42 8.90
C LEU A 194 -34.69 19.27 9.75
N ILE A 195 -33.38 19.26 9.50
CA ILE A 195 -32.43 20.12 10.24
C ILE A 195 -32.68 21.60 9.96
N ALA A 196 -32.95 21.98 8.71
CA ALA A 196 -33.31 23.36 8.38
C ALA A 196 -34.61 23.79 9.09
N THR A 197 -35.58 22.89 9.15
CA THR A 197 -36.85 23.11 9.88
C THR A 197 -36.64 23.18 11.38
N GLU A 198 -35.82 22.30 11.96
CA GLU A 198 -35.45 22.31 13.38
C GLU A 198 -34.78 23.63 13.74
N ASN A 199 -33.78 24.06 12.97
CA ASN A 199 -33.08 25.33 13.21
C ASN A 199 -34.01 26.55 13.08
N LYS A 200 -35.05 26.47 12.26
CA LYS A 200 -36.09 27.51 12.12
C LYS A 200 -37.11 27.48 13.26
N MET A 201 -37.40 26.31 13.82
CA MET A 201 -38.37 26.14 14.92
C MET A 201 -37.75 26.36 16.30
N LYS A 202 -36.48 26.02 16.50
CA LYS A 202 -35.76 26.15 17.78
C LYS A 202 -35.81 27.55 18.40
N PRO A 203 -35.54 28.65 17.66
CA PRO A 203 -35.69 30.00 18.22
C PRO A 203 -37.15 30.37 18.50
N LYS A 204 -38.11 29.89 17.69
CA LYS A 204 -39.54 30.14 17.91
C LYS A 204 -40.07 29.41 19.14
N MET A 205 -39.63 28.18 19.38
CA MET A 205 -39.96 27.42 20.59
C MET A 205 -39.40 28.06 21.85
N LYS A 206 -38.18 28.62 21.78
CA LYS A 206 -37.58 29.37 22.89
C LYS A 206 -38.40 30.63 23.22
N ILE A 207 -38.77 31.39 22.20
CA ILE A 207 -39.64 32.57 22.38
C ILE A 207 -40.97 32.16 23.01
N LEU A 208 -41.62 31.09 22.53
CA LEU A 208 -42.87 30.58 23.10
C LEU A 208 -42.71 30.07 24.54
N SER A 209 -41.62 29.40 24.90
CA SER A 209 -41.38 28.98 26.29
C SER A 209 -41.19 30.15 27.23
N ASP A 210 -40.62 31.24 26.72
CA ASP A 210 -40.32 32.43 27.52
C ASP A 210 -41.54 33.37 27.64
N THR A 211 -42.58 33.22 26.79
CA THR A 211 -43.80 34.06 26.81
C THR A 211 -45.04 33.40 27.43
N ILE A 212 -45.05 32.09 27.66
CA ILE A 212 -46.20 31.40 28.27
C ILE A 212 -46.02 31.38 29.80
N PRO A 213 -46.93 31.98 30.59
CA PRO A 213 -46.95 31.79 32.03
C PRO A 213 -47.14 30.30 32.33
N VAL A 214 -46.27 29.78 33.20
CA VAL A 214 -46.18 28.37 33.59
C VAL A 214 -47.42 27.96 34.38
N GLU A 215 -48.53 27.71 33.71
CA GLU A 215 -49.69 27.01 34.29
C GLU A 215 -50.21 25.88 33.40
N ASP A 216 -49.88 25.85 32.10
CA ASP A 216 -50.32 24.77 31.23
C ASP A 216 -49.30 23.62 31.16
N ASN A 217 -49.36 22.75 32.17
CA ASN A 217 -48.60 21.50 32.26
C ASN A 217 -48.72 20.61 31.01
N THR A 218 -49.73 20.81 30.18
CA THR A 218 -49.96 20.06 28.94
C THR A 218 -48.93 20.40 27.87
N PHE A 219 -48.50 21.66 27.79
CA PHE A 219 -47.48 22.10 26.81
C PHE A 219 -46.09 21.57 27.17
N ILE A 220 -45.72 21.63 28.46
CA ILE A 220 -44.44 21.07 28.97
C ILE A 220 -44.40 19.55 28.75
N ARG A 221 -45.52 18.86 29.00
CA ARG A 221 -45.61 17.41 28.77
C ARG A 221 -45.46 17.06 27.28
N LYS A 222 -46.13 17.80 26.38
CA LYS A 222 -46.03 17.55 24.93
C LYS A 222 -44.64 17.87 24.37
N THR A 223 -43.98 18.92 24.86
CA THR A 223 -42.60 19.24 24.45
C THR A 223 -41.59 18.23 24.97
N SER A 224 -41.81 17.67 26.16
CA SER A 224 -40.98 16.58 26.71
C SER A 224 -41.16 15.28 25.92
N GLN A 225 -42.40 14.91 25.58
CA GLN A 225 -42.69 13.75 24.71
C GLN A 225 -42.08 13.92 23.32
N LEU A 226 -42.11 15.12 22.74
CA LEU A 226 -41.47 15.40 21.46
C LEU A 226 -39.95 15.20 21.53
N LYS A 227 -39.30 15.66 22.61
CA LYS A 227 -37.86 15.44 22.84
C LYS A 227 -37.51 13.97 22.97
N GLU A 228 -38.33 13.18 23.67
CA GLU A 228 -38.13 11.72 23.76
C GLU A 228 -38.32 11.04 22.42
N ASN A 229 -39.37 11.37 21.67
CA ASN A 229 -39.61 10.80 20.34
C ASN A 229 -38.45 11.12 19.37
N ILE A 230 -37.86 12.32 19.46
CA ILE A 230 -36.66 12.69 18.67
C ILE A 230 -35.45 11.85 19.11
N LYS A 231 -35.29 11.60 20.41
CA LYS A 231 -34.19 10.77 20.94
C LYS A 231 -34.34 9.30 20.54
N ASP A 232 -35.56 8.76 20.57
CA ASP A 232 -35.88 7.40 20.11
C ASP A 232 -35.63 7.25 18.60
N TYR A 233 -36.03 8.24 17.81
CA TYR A 233 -35.76 8.27 16.37
C TYR A 233 -34.25 8.30 16.07
N MET A 234 -33.47 9.06 16.86
CA MET A 234 -32.00 9.10 16.77
C MET A 234 -31.36 7.76 17.21
N GLY A 235 -31.89 7.13 18.26
CA GLY A 235 -31.46 5.81 18.74
C GLY A 235 -31.70 4.69 17.71
N TYR A 236 -32.86 4.70 17.04
CA TYR A 236 -33.15 3.81 15.91
C TYR A 236 -32.17 3.97 14.75
N ARG A 237 -31.67 5.19 14.52
CA ARG A 237 -30.69 5.48 13.47
C ARG A 237 -29.29 4.97 13.80
N LEU A 238 -28.91 4.92 15.08
CA LEU A 238 -27.62 4.38 15.55
C LEU A 238 -27.58 2.85 15.57
N ALA A 239 -28.73 2.17 15.61
CA ALA A 239 -28.80 0.71 15.46
C ALA A 239 -28.68 0.25 13.99
N ARG A 240 -28.94 1.15 13.03
CA ARG A 240 -28.95 0.88 11.59
C ARG A 240 -27.61 0.37 11.01
N PRO A 241 -26.41 0.81 11.42
CA PRO A 241 -25.15 0.26 10.94
C PRO A 241 -24.99 -1.23 11.25
N SER A 242 -25.48 -1.70 12.41
CA SER A 242 -25.42 -3.11 12.79
C SER A 242 -26.43 -3.97 12.01
N VAL A 243 -27.61 -3.42 11.73
CA VAL A 243 -28.66 -4.07 10.93
C VAL A 243 -28.27 -4.11 9.46
N GLN A 244 -27.62 -3.07 8.95
CA GLN A 244 -27.14 -3.01 7.56
C GLN A 244 -25.99 -4.00 7.31
N LYS A 245 -25.14 -4.25 8.31
CA LYS A 245 -24.12 -5.31 8.26
C LYS A 245 -24.72 -6.72 8.21
N HIS A 246 -25.80 -6.99 8.95
CA HIS A 246 -26.52 -8.26 8.89
C HIS A 246 -27.36 -8.41 7.60
N ILE A 247 -27.93 -7.32 7.09
CA ILE A 247 -28.65 -7.32 5.80
C ILE A 247 -27.68 -7.54 4.64
N GLN A 248 -26.47 -6.96 4.67
CA GLN A 248 -25.42 -7.23 3.69
C GLN A 248 -24.96 -8.71 3.72
N GLN A 249 -24.87 -9.31 4.91
CA GLN A 249 -24.56 -10.74 5.03
C GLN A 249 -25.71 -11.60 4.48
N LEU A 250 -26.97 -11.21 4.70
CA LEU A 250 -28.14 -11.92 4.17
C LEU A 250 -28.32 -11.74 2.66
N SER A 251 -28.03 -10.56 2.11
CA SER A 251 -28.10 -10.32 0.65
C SER A 251 -26.97 -11.01 -0.09
N ALA A 252 -25.77 -11.09 0.49
CA ALA A 252 -24.66 -11.87 -0.07
C ALA A 252 -24.96 -13.38 -0.07
N MET A 253 -25.69 -13.88 0.93
CA MET A 253 -26.16 -15.27 0.95
C MET A 253 -27.28 -15.56 -0.07
N ASP A 254 -28.11 -14.57 -0.39
CA ASP A 254 -29.18 -14.69 -1.40
C ASP A 254 -28.61 -14.60 -2.84
N GLU A 255 -27.63 -13.72 -3.07
CA GLU A 255 -26.89 -13.63 -4.34
C GLU A 255 -26.05 -14.89 -4.63
N ASP A 256 -25.41 -15.49 -3.63
CA ASP A 256 -24.69 -16.76 -3.79
C ASP A 256 -25.65 -17.92 -4.11
N ALA A 257 -26.87 -17.91 -3.55
CA ALA A 257 -27.89 -18.92 -3.85
C ALA A 257 -28.39 -18.81 -5.30
N ASP A 258 -28.58 -17.59 -5.80
CA ASP A 258 -29.05 -17.33 -7.16
C ASP A 258 -27.95 -17.57 -8.22
N LEU A 259 -26.70 -17.26 -7.91
CA LEU A 259 -25.54 -17.60 -8.74
C LEU A 259 -25.36 -19.11 -8.89
N PHE A 260 -25.60 -19.89 -7.82
CA PHE A 260 -25.53 -21.34 -7.87
C PHE A 260 -26.63 -21.94 -8.75
N LEU A 261 -27.87 -21.43 -8.64
CA LEU A 261 -29.01 -21.87 -9.46
C LEU A 261 -28.86 -21.50 -10.94
N THR A 262 -28.27 -20.33 -11.22
CA THR A 262 -28.09 -19.83 -12.60
C THR A 262 -27.00 -20.63 -13.32
N ARG A 263 -25.91 -21.00 -12.65
CA ARG A 263 -24.83 -21.81 -13.22
C ARG A 263 -25.29 -23.22 -13.62
N PHE A 264 -26.19 -23.83 -12.84
CA PHE A 264 -26.77 -25.14 -13.17
C PHE A 264 -27.71 -25.10 -14.38
N LYS A 265 -28.54 -24.05 -14.49
CA LYS A 265 -29.45 -23.87 -15.64
C LYS A 265 -28.68 -23.61 -16.93
N TYR A 266 -27.63 -22.78 -16.90
CA TYR A 266 -26.83 -22.47 -18.08
C TYR A 266 -26.09 -23.70 -18.63
N ARG A 267 -25.46 -24.49 -17.76
CA ARG A 267 -24.74 -25.71 -18.19
C ARG A 267 -25.68 -26.73 -18.85
N ARG A 268 -26.91 -26.86 -18.35
CA ARG A 268 -27.92 -27.76 -18.92
C ARG A 268 -28.47 -27.26 -20.26
N MET A 269 -28.67 -25.94 -20.40
CA MET A 269 -29.11 -25.33 -21.67
C MET A 269 -28.05 -25.48 -22.77
N VAL A 270 -26.78 -25.22 -22.44
CA VAL A 270 -25.66 -25.39 -23.40
C VAL A 270 -25.50 -26.84 -23.84
N TRP A 271 -25.67 -27.81 -22.92
CA TRP A 271 -25.64 -29.22 -23.31
C TRP A 271 -26.79 -29.62 -24.23
N LEU A 272 -28.00 -29.12 -23.99
CA LEU A 272 -29.16 -29.42 -24.85
C LEU A 272 -29.00 -28.82 -26.25
N THR A 273 -28.51 -27.59 -26.38
CA THR A 273 -28.26 -27.00 -27.69
C THR A 273 -27.18 -27.74 -28.46
N LEU A 274 -26.12 -28.20 -27.79
CA LEU A 274 -25.04 -28.97 -28.40
C LEU A 274 -25.54 -30.34 -28.89
N VAL A 275 -26.39 -31.03 -28.12
CA VAL A 275 -27.03 -32.29 -28.55
C VAL A 275 -27.91 -32.08 -29.78
N VAL A 276 -28.72 -31.02 -29.82
CA VAL A 276 -29.58 -30.71 -30.98
C VAL A 276 -28.73 -30.46 -32.23
N LEU A 277 -27.62 -29.72 -32.10
CA LEU A 277 -26.71 -29.46 -33.21
C LEU A 277 -26.05 -30.75 -33.75
N ILE A 278 -25.68 -31.67 -32.86
CA ILE A 278 -25.13 -32.99 -33.27
C ILE A 278 -26.18 -33.80 -34.04
N ILE A 279 -27.43 -33.84 -33.57
CA ILE A 279 -28.52 -34.56 -34.24
C ILE A 279 -28.79 -33.96 -35.63
N LEU A 280 -28.88 -32.64 -35.74
CA LEU A 280 -29.08 -31.95 -37.02
C LEU A 280 -27.91 -32.17 -37.99
N GLY A 281 -26.68 -32.16 -37.48
CA GLY A 281 -25.48 -32.49 -38.24
C GLY A 281 -25.52 -33.93 -38.77
N GLY A 282 -25.87 -34.89 -37.91
CA GLY A 282 -26.02 -36.30 -38.29
C GLY A 282 -27.07 -36.52 -39.38
N ILE A 283 -28.24 -35.89 -39.28
CA ILE A 283 -29.30 -35.96 -40.30
C ILE A 283 -28.79 -35.40 -41.64
N LYS A 284 -28.06 -34.27 -41.62
CA LYS A 284 -27.52 -33.66 -42.85
C LYS A 284 -26.48 -34.55 -43.52
N ILE A 285 -25.64 -35.22 -42.75
CA ILE A 285 -24.61 -36.15 -43.26
C ILE A 285 -25.28 -37.41 -43.84
N ALA A 286 -26.28 -37.97 -43.16
CA ALA A 286 -27.02 -39.15 -43.63
C ALA A 286 -27.86 -38.89 -44.90
N LYS A 287 -28.20 -37.63 -45.21
CA LYS A 287 -28.95 -37.25 -46.41
C LYS A 287 -28.07 -36.98 -47.63
N ASN A 288 -26.75 -36.85 -47.42
CA ASN A 288 -25.75 -36.55 -48.46
C ASN A 288 -24.87 -37.76 -48.81
N ASN A 289 -25.09 -38.91 -48.19
CA ASN A 289 -24.58 -40.23 -48.57
C ASN A 289 -25.74 -41.11 -49.05
#